data_AF-A0A5C5ZZR8-F1
#
_entry.id   AF-A0A5C5ZZR8-F1
#
_cell.length_a   1.000
_cell.length_b   1.000
_cell.length_c   1.000
_cell.angle_alpha   90.00
_cell.angle_beta   90.00
_cell.angle_gamma   90.00
#
_symmetry.space_group_name_H-M   'P 1'
#
loop_
_entity.id
_entity.type
_entity.pdbx_description
1 polymer ?
#
loop_
_entity_poly.entity_id
_entity_poly.type
_entity_poly.pdbx_seq_one_letter_code
_entity_poly.pdbx_strand_id
1 'polypeptide(L)'
;MVLSELAFRLKTSTPVSHKVTKMKLNSVQLANLIDLIVTAKAESIGCDGCYELMDQFAQAELDGQTVPQSLEIVRTHLELCKCCRDEYAALLTALRAISE
;
A
#
# COMPACT_ATOMS: atom_id res chain seq x y z
N MET A 1 27.38 -26.66 -11.63
CA MET A 1 28.10 -25.38 -11.49
C MET A 1 27.12 -24.23 -11.71
N VAL A 2 26.25 -24.00 -10.74
CA VAL A 2 25.25 -22.92 -10.75
C VAL A 2 25.84 -21.76 -9.94
N LEU A 3 26.74 -20.98 -10.54
CA LEU A 3 27.37 -19.80 -9.92
C LEU A 3 27.64 -18.71 -10.98
N SER A 4 26.66 -18.43 -11.84
CA SER A 4 26.76 -17.32 -12.79
C SER A 4 25.49 -16.45 -12.90
N GLU A 5 24.39 -16.79 -12.22
CA GLU A 5 23.14 -16.00 -12.26
C GLU A 5 22.98 -15.01 -11.09
N LEU A 6 23.86 -15.04 -10.07
CA LEU A 6 23.75 -14.16 -8.90
C LEU A 6 24.33 -12.74 -9.12
N ALA A 7 24.96 -12.47 -10.27
CA ALA A 7 25.56 -11.16 -10.58
C ALA A 7 24.65 -10.22 -11.40
N PHE A 8 23.45 -10.66 -11.81
CA PHE A 8 22.57 -9.84 -12.67
C PHE A 8 21.65 -8.90 -11.89
N ARG A 9 21.27 -9.24 -10.66
CA ARG A 9 20.26 -8.51 -9.88
C ARG A 9 20.78 -7.42 -8.93
N LEU A 10 22.05 -7.06 -9.03
CA LEU A 10 22.65 -5.90 -8.34
C LEU A 10 23.05 -4.77 -9.31
N LYS A 11 22.60 -4.81 -10.58
CA LYS A 11 22.63 -3.64 -11.47
C LYS A 11 21.64 -2.59 -10.96
N THR A 12 22.10 -1.86 -9.95
CA THR A 12 22.06 -0.41 -9.86
C THR A 12 20.76 0.19 -10.38
N SER A 13 19.89 0.57 -9.45
CA SER A 13 18.93 1.65 -9.69
C SER A 13 19.61 2.73 -10.51
N THR A 14 19.04 3.03 -11.66
CA THR A 14 19.48 4.16 -12.47
C THR A 14 19.44 5.41 -11.60
N PRO A 15 20.48 6.27 -11.61
CA PRO A 15 20.41 7.54 -10.91
C PRO A 15 19.33 8.39 -11.59
N VAL A 16 18.16 8.47 -10.98
CA VAL A 16 17.10 9.39 -11.37
C VAL A 16 17.60 10.79 -11.05
N SER A 17 18.24 11.42 -12.03
CA SER A 17 18.67 12.82 -11.98
C SER A 17 17.45 13.73 -12.06
N HIS A 18 16.70 13.88 -10.98
CA HIS A 18 15.68 14.92 -10.87
C HIS A 18 16.36 16.28 -10.72
N LYS A 19 16.25 17.10 -11.76
CA LYS A 19 16.62 18.52 -11.73
C LYS A 19 15.62 19.24 -10.81
N VAL A 20 15.94 19.37 -9.52
CA VAL A 20 15.07 20.07 -8.56
C VAL A 20 15.17 21.58 -8.82
N THR A 21 14.28 22.09 -9.66
CA THR A 21 14.09 23.53 -9.86
C THR A 21 13.46 24.14 -8.61
N LYS A 22 14.00 25.28 -8.14
CA LYS A 22 13.51 26.02 -6.97
C LYS A 22 12.05 26.43 -7.17
N MET A 23 11.14 25.70 -6.54
CA MET A 23 9.71 26.00 -6.53
C MET A 23 9.34 26.66 -5.19
N LYS A 24 8.61 27.78 -5.24
CA LYS A 24 8.01 28.39 -4.03
C LYS A 24 6.67 27.71 -3.77
N LEU A 25 6.55 27.03 -2.63
CA LEU A 25 5.26 26.51 -2.16
C LEU A 25 4.43 27.65 -1.57
N ASN A 26 3.14 27.71 -1.91
CA ASN A 26 2.21 28.61 -1.23
C ASN A 26 1.71 27.99 0.10
N SER A 27 0.99 28.77 0.90
CA SER A 27 0.51 28.33 2.23
C SER A 27 -0.41 27.11 2.16
N VAL A 28 -1.24 26.99 1.13
CA VAL A 28 -2.14 25.83 0.92
C VAL A 28 -1.33 24.58 0.60
N GLN A 29 -0.37 24.68 -0.31
CA GLN A 29 0.51 23.56 -0.67
C GLN A 29 1.36 23.11 0.52
N LEU A 30 1.82 24.06 1.34
CA LEU A 30 2.58 23.76 2.55
C LEU A 30 1.70 23.06 3.61
N ALA A 31 0.46 23.52 3.80
CA ALA A 31 -0.49 22.88 4.71
C ALA A 31 -0.79 21.44 4.28
N ASN A 32 -1.03 21.20 2.99
CA ASN A 32 -1.26 19.86 2.45
C ASN A 32 -0.04 18.95 2.63
N LEU A 33 1.17 19.48 2.46
CA LEU A 33 2.39 18.70 2.68
C LEU A 33 2.55 18.33 4.16
N ILE A 34 2.27 19.25 5.08
CA ILE A 34 2.29 18.99 6.52
C ILE A 34 1.25 17.93 6.87
N ASP A 35 0.04 18.01 6.32
CA ASP A 35 -1.02 17.03 6.54
C ASP A 35 -0.59 15.62 6.09
N LEU A 36 0.01 15.50 4.91
CA LEU A 36 0.56 14.23 4.41
C LEU A 36 1.66 13.67 5.31
N ILE A 37 2.53 14.52 5.85
CA ILE A 37 3.62 14.08 6.74
C ILE A 37 3.08 13.65 8.11
N VAL A 38 2.13 14.39 8.67
CA VAL A 38 1.53 14.08 9.98
C VAL A 38 0.67 12.81 9.92
N THR A 39 0.01 12.57 8.79
CA THR A 39 -0.78 11.36 8.55
C THR A 39 0.06 10.15 8.13
N ALA A 40 1.32 10.36 7.70
CA ALA A 40 2.27 9.29 7.44
C ALA A 40 2.71 8.62 8.75
N LYS A 41 1.94 7.64 9.21
CA LYS A 41 2.21 6.87 10.41
C LYS A 41 3.36 5.87 10.15
N ALA A 42 4.32 5.82 11.06
CA ALA A 42 5.47 4.89 11.00
C ALA A 42 5.05 3.40 11.04
N GLU A 43 3.87 3.12 11.58
CA GLU A 43 3.26 1.78 11.63
C GLU A 43 2.30 1.54 10.46
N SER A 44 2.68 1.96 9.25
CA SER A 44 1.91 1.64 8.04
C SER A 44 2.56 0.49 7.30
N ILE A 45 1.77 -0.53 6.95
CA ILE A 45 2.19 -1.51 5.95
C ILE A 45 2.28 -0.81 4.59
N GLY A 46 3.24 -1.23 3.77
CA GLY A 46 3.26 -0.87 2.35
C GLY A 46 2.17 -1.62 1.56
N CYS A 47 1.98 -1.26 0.29
CA CYS A 47 1.00 -1.92 -0.58
C CYS A 47 1.25 -3.44 -0.69
N ASP A 48 2.51 -3.87 -0.80
CA ASP A 48 2.84 -5.29 -0.92
C ASP A 48 2.42 -6.07 0.34
N GLY A 49 2.73 -5.55 1.53
CA GLY A 49 2.30 -6.17 2.79
C GLY A 49 0.79 -6.09 3.01
N CYS A 50 0.11 -5.09 2.41
CA CYS A 50 -1.35 -5.05 2.37
C CYS A 50 -1.91 -6.20 1.55
N TYR A 51 -1.36 -6.48 0.36
CA TYR A 51 -1.80 -7.58 -0.48
C TYR A 51 -1.60 -8.96 0.14
N GLU A 52 -0.50 -9.17 0.88
CA GLU A 52 -0.23 -10.43 1.60
C GLU A 52 -1.27 -10.77 2.69
N LEU A 53 -1.98 -9.77 3.20
CA LEU A 53 -2.96 -9.90 4.27
C LEU A 53 -4.41 -9.63 3.81
N MET A 54 -4.58 -9.22 2.55
CA MET A 54 -5.85 -8.72 2.02
C MET A 54 -6.91 -9.81 1.91
N ASP A 55 -6.52 -11.04 1.59
CA ASP A 55 -7.38 -12.21 1.51
C ASP A 55 -7.94 -12.60 2.89
N GLN A 56 -7.08 -12.66 3.90
CA GLN A 56 -7.45 -12.94 5.29
C GLN A 56 -8.38 -11.87 5.85
N PHE A 57 -8.11 -10.59 5.53
CA PHE A 57 -8.97 -9.49 5.90
C PHE A 57 -10.35 -9.59 5.21
N ALA A 58 -10.38 -9.86 3.89
CA ALA A 58 -11.62 -10.04 3.14
C ALA A 58 -12.49 -11.18 3.68
N GLN A 59 -11.86 -12.30 4.00
CA GLN A 59 -12.56 -13.47 4.55
C GLN A 59 -13.19 -13.15 5.91
N ALA A 60 -12.43 -12.51 6.82
CA ALA A 60 -12.95 -12.12 8.13
C ALA A 60 -14.17 -11.18 8.03
N GLU A 61 -14.13 -10.22 7.09
CA GLU A 61 -15.24 -9.30 6.81
C GLU A 61 -16.47 -10.02 6.22
N LEU A 62 -16.26 -10.93 5.27
CA LEU A 62 -17.36 -11.67 4.63
C LEU A 62 -18.03 -12.65 5.60
N ASP A 63 -17.27 -13.28 6.49
CA ASP A 63 -17.79 -14.19 7.52
C ASP A 63 -18.49 -13.45 8.67
N GLY A 64 -18.49 -12.11 8.65
CA GLY A 64 -19.01 -11.27 9.74
C GLY A 64 -18.25 -11.45 11.05
N GLN A 65 -17.01 -11.95 10.98
CA GLN A 65 -16.16 -12.13 12.15
C GLN A 65 -15.54 -10.80 12.57
N THR A 66 -15.19 -10.70 13.86
CA THR A 66 -14.39 -9.55 14.31
C THR A 66 -13.01 -9.64 13.70
N VAL A 67 -12.61 -8.61 12.95
CA VAL A 67 -11.28 -8.51 12.37
C VAL A 67 -10.23 -8.55 13.50
N PRO A 68 -9.27 -9.50 13.48
CA PRO A 68 -8.18 -9.55 14.45
C PRO A 68 -7.41 -8.24 14.48
N GLN A 69 -6.93 -7.82 15.66
CA GLN A 69 -6.12 -6.59 15.79
C GLN A 69 -4.90 -6.58 14.85
N SER A 70 -4.34 -7.75 14.53
CA SER A 70 -3.22 -7.87 13.58
C SER A 70 -3.58 -7.49 12.15
N LEU A 71 -4.85 -7.56 11.76
CA LEU A 71 -5.34 -7.18 10.42
C LEU A 71 -5.89 -5.74 10.38
N GLU A 72 -6.01 -5.07 11.51
CA GLU A 72 -6.46 -3.67 11.57
C GLU A 72 -5.53 -2.71 10.81
N ILE A 73 -4.26 -3.09 10.69
CA ILE A 73 -3.27 -2.36 9.90
C ILE A 73 -3.60 -2.37 8.40
N VAL A 74 -4.27 -3.42 7.91
CA VAL A 74 -4.82 -3.49 6.54
C VAL A 74 -5.93 -2.48 6.38
N ARG A 75 -6.89 -2.41 7.32
CA ARG A 75 -7.98 -1.43 7.29
C ARG A 75 -7.45 0.00 7.22
N THR A 76 -6.46 0.31 8.07
CA THR A 76 -5.80 1.62 8.08
C THR A 76 -5.14 1.93 6.73
N HIS A 77 -4.47 0.94 6.11
CA HIS A 77 -3.87 1.13 4.80
C HIS A 77 -4.92 1.36 3.70
N LEU A 78 -6.06 0.65 3.72
CA LEU A 78 -7.16 0.85 2.76
C LEU A 78 -7.80 2.24 2.91
N GLU A 79 -7.87 2.79 4.12
CA GLU A 79 -8.36 4.14 4.40
C GLU A 79 -7.44 5.23 3.82
N LEU A 80 -6.14 4.96 3.67
CA LEU A 80 -5.14 5.92 3.20
C LEU A 80 -4.75 5.73 1.72
N CYS A 81 -4.76 4.49 1.23
CA CYS A 81 -4.29 4.13 -0.10
C CYS A 81 -5.46 3.85 -1.05
N LYS A 82 -5.67 4.75 -2.02
CA LYS A 82 -6.71 4.57 -3.04
C LYS A 82 -6.51 3.30 -3.86
N CYS A 83 -5.27 2.98 -4.26
CA CYS A 83 -4.97 1.81 -5.07
C CYS A 83 -5.41 0.53 -4.37
N CYS A 84 -4.97 0.32 -3.13
CA CYS A 84 -5.32 -0.89 -2.37
C CYS A 84 -6.83 -0.97 -2.09
N ARG A 85 -7.52 0.16 -1.91
CA ARG A 85 -8.99 0.20 -1.77
C ARG A 85 -9.71 -0.26 -3.02
N ASP A 86 -9.29 0.22 -4.18
CA ASP A 86 -9.90 -0.14 -5.47
C ASP A 86 -9.69 -1.65 -5.74
N GLU A 87 -8.50 -2.18 -5.47
CA GLU A 87 -8.20 -3.62 -5.57
C GLU A 87 -9.01 -4.47 -4.58
N TYR A 88 -9.13 -4.02 -3.32
CA TYR A 88 -9.94 -4.71 -2.31
C TYR A 88 -11.43 -4.78 -2.71
N ALA A 89 -11.97 -3.69 -3.26
CA ALA A 89 -13.34 -3.68 -3.76
C ALA A 89 -13.54 -4.69 -4.91
N ALA A 90 -12.59 -4.77 -5.84
CA ALA A 90 -12.61 -5.75 -6.92
C ALA A 90 -12.56 -7.19 -6.38
N LEU A 91 -11.71 -7.46 -5.39
CA LEU A 91 -11.64 -8.75 -4.70
C LEU A 91 -13.00 -9.12 -4.08
N LEU A 92 -13.63 -8.23 -3.32
CA LEU A 92 -14.93 -8.49 -2.70
C LEU A 92 -16.02 -8.77 -3.74
N THR A 93 -16.02 -8.04 -4.87
CA THR A 93 -16.93 -8.32 -5.98
C THR A 93 -16.74 -9.74 -6.53
N ALA A 94 -15.48 -10.15 -6.76
CA ALA A 94 -15.17 -11.48 -7.27
C ALA A 94 -15.56 -12.59 -6.28
N LEU A 95 -15.24 -12.42 -4.99
CA LEU A 95 -15.58 -13.40 -3.96
C LEU A 95 -17.09 -13.61 -3.82
N ARG A 96 -17.88 -12.53 -3.83
CA ARG A 96 -19.34 -12.60 -3.78
C ARG A 96 -19.93 -13.34 -4.98
N ALA A 97 -19.39 -13.10 -6.18
CA ALA A 97 -19.85 -13.75 -7.40
C ALA A 97 -19.58 -15.27 -7.44
N ILE A 98 -18.62 -15.76 -6.66
CA ILE A 98 -18.27 -17.19 -6.58
C ILE A 98 -18.97 -17.87 -5.39
N SER A 99 -19.46 -17.11 -4.40
CA SER A 99 -20.19 -17.63 -3.24
C SER A 99 -21.70 -17.83 -3.47
N GLU A 100 -22.22 -17.45 -4.65
CA GLU A 100 -23.60 -17.70 -5.11
C GLU A 100 -23.72 -19.05 -5.83
#